data_AF-A0A559NUP8-F1
#
_entry.id   AF-A0A559NUP8-F1
#
_cell.length_a   1.000
_cell.length_b   1.000
_cell.length_c   1.000
_cell.angle_alpha   90.00
_cell.angle_beta   90.00
_cell.angle_gamma   90.00
#
_symmetry.space_group_name_H-M   'P 1'
#
loop_
_entity.id
_entity.type
_entity.pdbx_description
1 polymer ?
#
loop_
_entity_poly.entity_id
_entity_poly.type
_entity_poly.pdbx_seq_one_letter_code
_entity_poly.pdbx_strand_id
1 'polypeptide(L)'
;MKQLTFKLVAMVFLVGLPLANNAQTPWQDHGKLKVSENKHFITHDDGTPFLWLGDTGWGMIQQLTREEIDTYLDNRKALGFTVIQTVAFWFPHGGGMDMGPHNAANTYGFRPFFGPAVAPNTSEPLIVKGGSSTAPNDYWDHMDYAVEAVKKRGMYLALLPCWGRAYITPQMGGNQQEFNEEEARIYGSFLGKRYKDEPNIIWVLGGDAKAQLNGYDKNVKQQSWDKRAIFRAMAEGLAHGKTGQKPKWNEKHDAWNDLFITFHPDGDAPDNSSNWFHKDEWLTANGVEVWREIDQVFPTMLRDYELNEPTKPSLFLEGSYEYGSYKHECGWSTPLRVRRQFFYTFFAGGAGHTYGAGPIWSMRGNEGDYNCGYIWKQALEFPAAKQLTSINKQFLLEHNWQNWVPNGNIISGVGQGESLKTAVTSTTKDMALVYFSNNSVCEVSNILPKNATAYWFYPRNGEREPIKNFNASESRNMLPPSGWEDAILVLRTDN
;
A
#
# COMPACT_ATOMS: atom_id res chain seq x y z
N MET A 1 13.73 -56.69 -58.99
CA MET A 1 13.08 -55.44 -58.54
C MET A 1 11.93 -55.80 -57.61
N LYS A 2 12.12 -55.70 -56.29
CA LYS A 2 11.05 -55.84 -55.29
C LYS A 2 11.06 -54.57 -54.45
N GLN A 3 9.95 -53.83 -54.50
CA GLN A 3 9.74 -52.54 -53.84
C GLN A 3 9.63 -52.73 -52.32
N LEU A 4 10.38 -51.92 -51.57
CA LEU A 4 10.23 -51.75 -50.13
C LEU A 4 9.08 -50.76 -49.88
N THR A 5 8.04 -51.17 -49.16
CA THR A 5 6.94 -50.31 -48.72
C THR A 5 7.20 -49.85 -47.28
N PHE A 6 7.52 -48.57 -47.08
CA PHE A 6 7.60 -47.96 -45.76
C PHE A 6 6.18 -47.61 -45.28
N LYS A 7 5.74 -48.20 -44.17
CA LYS A 7 4.53 -47.78 -43.45
C LYS A 7 4.92 -46.65 -42.48
N LEU A 8 4.40 -45.46 -42.72
CA LEU A 8 4.50 -44.31 -41.83
C LEU A 8 3.51 -44.49 -40.67
N VAL A 9 4.01 -44.62 -39.44
CA VAL A 9 3.17 -44.61 -38.22
C VAL A 9 3.05 -43.15 -37.78
N ALA A 10 1.86 -42.57 -37.91
CA ALA A 10 1.57 -41.23 -37.42
C ALA A 10 1.36 -41.29 -35.89
N MET A 11 2.30 -40.71 -35.15
CA MET A 11 2.21 -40.53 -33.71
C MET A 11 1.39 -39.27 -33.43
N VAL A 12 0.13 -39.43 -33.00
CA VAL A 12 -0.72 -38.30 -32.59
C VAL A 12 -0.28 -37.85 -31.21
N PHE A 13 0.40 -36.70 -31.13
CA PHE A 13 0.62 -35.99 -29.87
C PHE A 13 -0.70 -35.35 -29.45
N LEU A 14 -1.39 -35.94 -28.48
CA LEU A 14 -2.43 -35.25 -27.72
C LEU A 14 -1.75 -34.15 -26.88
N VAL A 15 -1.81 -32.91 -27.37
CA VAL A 15 -1.52 -31.73 -26.56
C VAL A 15 -2.62 -31.63 -25.52
N GLY A 16 -2.34 -32.04 -24.28
CA GLY A 16 -3.21 -31.79 -23.14
C GLY A 16 -3.33 -30.28 -22.96
N LEU A 17 -4.54 -29.75 -23.18
CA LEU A 17 -4.90 -28.41 -22.72
C LEU A 17 -4.66 -28.38 -21.19
N PRO A 18 -3.92 -27.40 -20.65
CA PRO A 18 -3.83 -27.26 -19.21
C PRO A 18 -5.26 -27.00 -18.71
N LEU A 19 -5.75 -27.90 -17.86
CA LEU A 19 -6.89 -27.59 -17.01
C LEU A 19 -6.53 -26.28 -16.29
N ALA A 20 -7.30 -25.23 -16.53
CA ALA A 20 -7.20 -24.01 -15.77
C ALA A 20 -7.46 -24.40 -14.30
N ASN A 21 -6.39 -24.57 -13.53
CA ASN A 21 -6.49 -24.51 -12.08
C ASN A 21 -7.03 -23.11 -11.82
N ASN A 22 -8.32 -23.00 -11.53
CA ASN A 22 -8.88 -21.84 -10.86
C ASN A 22 -8.16 -21.79 -9.51
N ALA A 23 -6.99 -21.15 -9.47
CA ALA A 23 -6.32 -20.86 -8.22
C ALA A 23 -7.35 -20.11 -7.37
N GLN A 24 -7.76 -20.73 -6.27
CA GLN A 24 -8.72 -20.11 -5.37
C GLN A 24 -8.13 -18.80 -4.85
N THR A 25 -8.99 -17.81 -4.67
CA THR A 25 -8.56 -16.49 -4.22
C THR A 25 -8.28 -16.49 -2.71
N PRO A 26 -7.41 -15.62 -2.17
CA PRO A 26 -7.03 -15.65 -0.76
C PRO A 26 -8.22 -15.62 0.21
N TRP A 27 -9.27 -14.84 -0.10
CA TRP A 27 -10.48 -14.77 0.71
C TRP A 27 -11.39 -16.00 0.61
N GLN A 28 -11.29 -16.80 -0.46
CA GLN A 28 -11.98 -18.08 -0.56
C GLN A 28 -11.26 -19.16 0.25
N ASP A 29 -9.92 -19.12 0.28
CA ASP A 29 -9.11 -20.12 0.97
C ASP A 29 -9.03 -19.86 2.48
N HIS A 30 -8.87 -18.60 2.87
CA HIS A 30 -8.54 -18.23 4.24
C HIS A 30 -9.61 -17.37 4.94
N GLY A 31 -10.62 -16.88 4.21
CA GLY A 31 -11.67 -16.00 4.71
C GLY A 31 -11.31 -14.50 4.66
N LYS A 32 -12.15 -13.65 5.24
CA LYS A 32 -11.98 -12.18 5.16
C LYS A 32 -10.79 -11.70 5.97
N LEU A 33 -10.31 -10.50 5.65
CA LEU A 33 -9.27 -9.84 6.43
C LEU A 33 -9.82 -9.35 7.77
N LYS A 34 -9.02 -9.50 8.82
CA LYS A 34 -9.26 -8.97 10.17
C LYS A 34 -7.95 -8.57 10.83
N VAL A 35 -8.04 -7.75 11.87
CA VAL A 35 -6.90 -7.46 12.74
C VAL A 35 -6.52 -8.73 13.51
N SER A 36 -5.22 -9.03 13.56
CA SER A 36 -4.66 -10.17 14.30
C SER A 36 -5.05 -10.17 15.79
N GLU A 37 -4.83 -11.30 16.47
CA GLU A 37 -5.10 -11.41 17.90
C GLU A 37 -4.26 -10.43 18.73
N ASN A 38 -2.98 -10.28 18.40
CA ASN A 38 -2.06 -9.35 19.06
C ASN A 38 -2.21 -7.88 18.60
N LYS A 39 -3.16 -7.58 17.70
CA LYS A 39 -3.50 -6.22 17.24
C LYS A 39 -2.40 -5.45 16.50
N HIS A 40 -1.33 -6.10 16.06
CA HIS A 40 -0.22 -5.44 15.37
C HIS A 40 -0.12 -5.74 13.86
N PHE A 41 -0.86 -6.72 13.34
CA PHE A 41 -0.83 -7.04 11.91
C PHE A 41 -2.20 -7.52 11.40
N ILE A 42 -2.28 -7.81 10.10
CA ILE A 42 -3.51 -8.27 9.45
C ILE A 42 -3.45 -9.78 9.21
N THR A 43 -4.56 -10.46 9.45
CA THR A 43 -4.75 -11.90 9.19
C THR A 43 -6.01 -12.14 8.39
N HIS A 44 -6.11 -13.30 7.76
CA HIS A 44 -7.38 -13.85 7.33
C HIS A 44 -8.17 -14.45 8.52
N ASP A 45 -9.43 -14.88 8.29
CA ASP A 45 -10.29 -15.43 9.35
C ASP A 45 -9.70 -16.67 10.02
N ASP A 46 -9.03 -17.52 9.25
CA ASP A 46 -8.37 -18.74 9.72
C ASP A 46 -7.08 -18.49 10.51
N GLY A 47 -6.63 -17.23 10.63
CA GLY A 47 -5.41 -16.82 11.31
C GLY A 47 -4.17 -16.75 10.40
N THR A 48 -4.29 -17.07 9.12
CA THR A 48 -3.19 -16.94 8.15
C THR A 48 -2.75 -15.48 8.04
N PRO A 49 -1.45 -15.15 8.28
CA PRO A 49 -0.97 -13.78 8.15
C PRO A 49 -1.15 -13.23 6.73
N PHE A 50 -1.68 -12.02 6.62
CA PHE A 50 -1.78 -11.28 5.38
C PHE A 50 -0.67 -10.22 5.32
N LEU A 51 0.33 -10.44 4.47
CA LEU A 51 1.34 -9.43 4.19
C LEU A 51 0.80 -8.44 3.16
N TRP A 52 0.43 -7.25 3.63
CA TRP A 52 0.11 -6.12 2.76
C TRP A 52 1.37 -5.64 2.05
N LEU A 53 1.40 -5.86 0.74
CA LEU A 53 2.41 -5.33 -0.17
C LEU A 53 1.68 -4.65 -1.33
N GLY A 54 1.58 -3.33 -1.21
CA GLY A 54 0.83 -2.48 -2.13
C GLY A 54 1.65 -1.97 -3.30
N ASP A 55 1.00 -1.73 -4.44
CA ASP A 55 1.48 -0.86 -5.52
C ASP A 55 0.50 0.31 -5.70
N THR A 56 1.02 1.51 -6.00
CA THR A 56 0.22 2.74 -6.13
C THR A 56 -0.11 3.10 -7.57
N GLY A 57 -1.39 3.02 -7.92
CA GLY A 57 -1.94 3.44 -9.21
C GLY A 57 -3.12 4.41 -9.05
N TRP A 58 -2.88 5.61 -8.51
CA TRP A 58 -3.93 6.62 -8.26
C TRP A 58 -4.77 6.94 -9.50
N GLY A 59 -4.12 7.15 -10.64
CA GLY A 59 -4.79 7.47 -11.90
C GLY A 59 -5.43 6.29 -12.63
N MET A 60 -5.33 5.05 -12.11
CA MET A 60 -5.71 3.83 -12.84
C MET A 60 -7.11 3.89 -13.46
N ILE A 61 -8.12 4.33 -12.70
CA ILE A 61 -9.54 4.33 -13.12
C ILE A 61 -9.84 5.42 -14.16
N GLN A 62 -9.14 6.55 -14.09
CA GLN A 62 -9.40 7.67 -14.98
C GLN A 62 -8.56 7.61 -16.25
N GLN A 63 -7.31 7.19 -16.15
CA GLN A 63 -6.33 7.33 -17.23
C GLN A 63 -6.24 6.09 -18.11
N LEU A 64 -6.44 4.89 -17.55
CA LEU A 64 -6.18 3.66 -18.28
C LEU A 64 -7.43 3.16 -19.01
N THR A 65 -7.19 2.60 -20.20
CA THR A 65 -8.16 1.70 -20.83
C THR A 65 -8.24 0.37 -20.07
N ARG A 66 -9.28 -0.41 -20.31
CA ARG A 66 -9.47 -1.75 -19.70
C ARG A 66 -8.31 -2.70 -20.00
N GLU A 67 -7.81 -2.65 -21.22
CA GLU A 67 -6.66 -3.42 -21.69
C GLU A 67 -5.35 -3.00 -20.99
N GLU A 68 -5.22 -1.71 -20.69
CA GLU A 68 -4.09 -1.17 -19.94
C GLU A 68 -4.18 -1.47 -18.44
N ILE A 69 -5.38 -1.45 -17.86
CA ILE A 69 -5.63 -1.97 -16.50
C ILE A 69 -5.16 -3.42 -16.42
N ASP A 70 -5.54 -4.27 -17.37
CA ASP A 70 -5.08 -5.66 -17.40
C ASP A 70 -3.56 -5.76 -17.50
N THR A 71 -2.94 -4.99 -18.39
CA THR A 71 -1.47 -4.95 -18.55
C THR A 71 -0.76 -4.58 -17.25
N TYR A 72 -1.24 -3.53 -16.57
CA TYR A 72 -0.72 -3.11 -15.28
C TYR A 72 -0.89 -4.22 -14.23
N LEU A 73 -2.12 -4.72 -14.05
CA LEU A 73 -2.43 -5.68 -13.00
C LEU A 73 -1.77 -7.05 -13.22
N ASP A 74 -1.63 -7.52 -14.46
CA ASP A 74 -0.90 -8.76 -14.78
C ASP A 74 0.57 -8.65 -14.37
N ASN A 75 1.20 -7.51 -14.65
CA ASN A 75 2.56 -7.26 -14.23
C ASN A 75 2.67 -7.22 -12.70
N ARG A 76 1.81 -6.46 -12.01
CA ARG A 76 1.82 -6.37 -10.54
C ARG A 76 1.59 -7.73 -9.89
N LYS A 77 0.66 -8.53 -10.43
CA LYS A 77 0.41 -9.90 -9.97
C LYS A 77 1.62 -10.79 -10.18
N ALA A 78 2.28 -10.73 -11.34
CA ALA A 78 3.46 -11.53 -11.65
C ALA A 78 4.65 -11.19 -10.73
N LEU A 79 4.78 -9.94 -10.29
CA LEU A 79 5.77 -9.54 -9.28
C LEU A 79 5.42 -10.05 -7.88
N GLY A 80 4.13 -10.22 -7.57
CA GLY A 80 3.68 -10.76 -6.29
C GLY A 80 3.19 -9.70 -5.30
N PHE A 81 2.79 -8.53 -5.80
CA PHE A 81 1.97 -7.58 -5.03
C PHE A 81 0.67 -8.24 -4.57
N THR A 82 0.20 -7.85 -3.40
CA THR A 82 -1.04 -8.39 -2.79
C THR A 82 -2.15 -7.35 -2.76
N VAL A 83 -1.81 -6.07 -2.86
CA VAL A 83 -2.73 -4.93 -2.83
C VAL A 83 -2.44 -3.97 -3.98
N ILE A 84 -3.48 -3.41 -4.58
CA ILE A 84 -3.39 -2.27 -5.51
C ILE A 84 -4.11 -1.10 -4.86
N GLN A 85 -3.45 0.05 -4.74
CA GLN A 85 -4.08 1.29 -4.29
C GLN A 85 -4.54 2.13 -5.46
N THR A 86 -5.81 2.57 -5.44
CA THR A 86 -6.36 3.47 -6.46
C THR A 86 -7.49 4.32 -5.89
N VAL A 87 -8.00 5.27 -6.68
CA VAL A 87 -9.03 6.22 -6.26
C VAL A 87 -10.24 6.09 -7.18
N ALA A 88 -11.42 5.82 -6.59
CA ALA A 88 -12.67 5.73 -7.32
C ALA A 88 -13.02 7.07 -7.97
N PHE A 89 -12.88 8.17 -7.23
CA PHE A 89 -13.03 9.53 -7.72
C PHE A 89 -11.74 10.32 -7.54
N TRP A 90 -10.83 10.17 -8.51
CA TRP A 90 -9.53 10.84 -8.51
C TRP A 90 -9.65 12.27 -9.05
N PHE A 91 -8.82 13.18 -8.53
CA PHE A 91 -8.65 14.51 -9.12
C PHE A 91 -7.45 14.43 -10.07
N PRO A 92 -7.58 14.68 -11.39
CA PRO A 92 -6.44 14.59 -12.30
C PRO A 92 -5.32 15.56 -11.90
N HIS A 93 -4.12 15.03 -11.62
CA HIS A 93 -2.93 15.84 -11.36
C HIS A 93 -1.63 15.03 -11.53
N GLY A 94 -0.50 15.75 -11.64
CA GLY A 94 0.84 15.17 -11.74
C GLY A 94 1.12 14.56 -13.11
N GLY A 95 2.15 13.70 -13.23
CA GLY A 95 2.44 12.97 -14.47
C GLY A 95 2.70 13.81 -15.74
N GLY A 96 2.82 15.13 -15.63
CA GLY A 96 2.89 16.08 -16.77
C GLY A 96 1.52 16.53 -17.30
N MET A 97 0.42 16.06 -16.74
CA MET A 97 -0.95 16.41 -17.15
C MET A 97 -1.47 17.65 -16.41
N ASP A 98 -2.40 18.36 -17.07
CA ASP A 98 -3.08 19.51 -16.49
C ASP A 98 -3.93 19.09 -15.28
N MET A 99 -4.06 19.98 -14.30
CA MET A 99 -4.85 19.72 -13.11
C MET A 99 -6.36 19.86 -13.38
N GLY A 100 -7.13 18.89 -12.90
CA GLY A 100 -8.59 18.87 -13.00
C GLY A 100 -9.12 18.42 -14.38
N PRO A 101 -10.39 18.71 -14.68
CA PRO A 101 -11.36 19.41 -13.83
C PRO A 101 -11.94 18.50 -12.72
N HIS A 102 -12.77 19.04 -11.83
CA HIS A 102 -13.27 18.32 -10.64
C HIS A 102 -14.14 17.10 -10.98
N ASN A 103 -14.94 17.16 -12.05
CA ASN A 103 -15.76 16.07 -12.57
C ASN A 103 -15.17 15.56 -13.90
N ALA A 104 -13.86 15.32 -13.91
CA ALA A 104 -13.14 14.83 -15.07
C ALA A 104 -13.69 13.48 -15.56
N ALA A 105 -13.70 13.32 -16.87
CA ALA A 105 -14.04 12.05 -17.49
C ALA A 105 -12.87 11.06 -17.38
N ASN A 106 -13.18 9.77 -17.39
CA ASN A 106 -12.18 8.74 -17.67
C ASN A 106 -11.78 8.75 -19.16
N THR A 107 -10.83 7.89 -19.53
CA THR A 107 -10.30 7.75 -20.89
C THR A 107 -11.38 7.50 -21.97
N TYR A 108 -12.55 7.00 -21.58
CA TYR A 108 -13.69 6.74 -22.47
C TYR A 108 -14.66 7.93 -22.58
N GLY A 109 -14.40 9.05 -21.89
CA GLY A 109 -15.25 10.23 -21.89
C GLY A 109 -16.41 10.17 -20.87
N PHE A 110 -16.46 9.15 -20.01
CA PHE A 110 -17.52 9.03 -19.01
C PHE A 110 -17.16 9.79 -17.74
N ARG A 111 -18.11 10.57 -17.21
CA ARG A 111 -17.94 11.32 -15.96
C ARG A 111 -18.53 10.56 -14.78
N PRO A 112 -17.97 10.71 -13.57
CA PRO A 112 -18.45 10.01 -12.38
C PRO A 112 -19.79 10.54 -11.86
N PHE A 113 -20.08 11.83 -12.01
CA PHE A 113 -21.28 12.46 -11.43
C PHE A 113 -22.07 13.28 -12.46
N PHE A 114 -23.36 13.48 -12.18
CA PHE A 114 -24.16 14.49 -12.86
C PHE A 114 -23.59 15.90 -12.62
N GLY A 115 -23.97 16.88 -13.44
CA GLY A 115 -23.44 18.25 -13.40
C GLY A 115 -22.36 18.53 -14.45
N PRO A 116 -21.82 19.75 -14.53
CA PRO A 116 -20.74 20.13 -15.46
C PRO A 116 -19.38 19.52 -15.08
N ALA A 117 -18.38 19.64 -15.97
CA ALA A 117 -17.04 19.10 -15.77
C ALA A 117 -16.30 19.72 -14.56
N VAL A 118 -16.66 20.95 -14.16
CA VAL A 118 -15.99 21.70 -13.08
C VAL A 118 -16.78 21.74 -11.77
N ALA A 119 -18.01 21.21 -11.72
CA ALA A 119 -18.85 21.22 -10.52
C ALA A 119 -19.71 19.93 -10.49
N PRO A 120 -19.17 18.81 -10.01
CA PRO A 120 -19.91 17.56 -9.86
C PRO A 120 -21.08 17.72 -8.87
N ASN A 121 -22.22 17.10 -9.14
CA ASN A 121 -23.21 16.81 -8.11
C ASN A 121 -22.83 15.50 -7.40
N THR A 122 -22.04 15.61 -6.34
CA THR A 122 -21.48 14.45 -5.62
C THR A 122 -22.54 13.57 -4.92
N SER A 123 -23.77 14.07 -4.76
CA SER A 123 -24.91 13.26 -4.29
C SER A 123 -25.53 12.37 -5.38
N GLU A 124 -25.21 12.58 -6.65
CA GLU A 124 -25.80 11.87 -7.79
C GLU A 124 -24.73 11.25 -8.71
N PRO A 125 -24.22 10.06 -8.37
CA PRO A 125 -23.41 9.25 -9.28
C PRO A 125 -24.12 9.04 -10.63
N LEU A 126 -23.40 9.29 -11.73
CA LEU A 126 -23.94 9.20 -13.09
C LEU A 126 -23.96 7.74 -13.56
N ILE A 127 -25.14 7.10 -13.46
CA ILE A 127 -25.36 5.71 -13.88
C ILE A 127 -26.20 5.64 -15.15
N VAL A 128 -25.70 4.93 -16.15
CA VAL A 128 -26.40 4.65 -17.40
C VAL A 128 -26.98 3.23 -17.36
N LYS A 129 -28.27 3.08 -17.67
CA LYS A 129 -28.90 1.76 -17.65
C LYS A 129 -28.35 0.84 -18.74
N GLY A 130 -28.26 -0.46 -18.44
CA GLY A 130 -27.85 -1.50 -19.38
C GLY A 130 -26.34 -1.73 -19.46
N GLY A 131 -25.57 -1.02 -18.63
CA GLY A 131 -24.13 -1.22 -18.47
C GLY A 131 -23.78 -2.35 -17.48
N SER A 132 -22.54 -2.82 -17.56
CA SER A 132 -21.96 -3.82 -16.64
C SER A 132 -20.43 -3.83 -16.76
N SER A 133 -19.70 -4.51 -15.88
CA SER A 133 -18.26 -4.76 -15.99
C SER A 133 -17.80 -5.38 -17.33
N THR A 134 -18.65 -6.22 -17.95
CA THR A 134 -18.34 -6.88 -19.23
C THR A 134 -18.79 -6.10 -20.46
N ALA A 135 -19.75 -5.17 -20.29
CA ALA A 135 -20.15 -4.20 -21.30
C ALA A 135 -20.29 -2.77 -20.71
N PRO A 136 -19.19 -2.14 -20.25
CA PRO A 136 -19.24 -0.82 -19.64
C PRO A 136 -19.78 0.26 -20.56
N ASN A 137 -20.73 1.04 -20.07
CA ASN A 137 -21.27 2.20 -20.78
C ASN A 137 -21.26 3.50 -19.97
N ASP A 138 -20.76 3.46 -18.73
CA ASP A 138 -20.52 4.62 -17.89
C ASP A 138 -19.20 4.51 -17.09
N TYR A 139 -18.95 5.51 -16.23
CA TYR A 139 -17.76 5.57 -15.39
C TYR A 139 -17.71 4.44 -14.36
N TRP A 140 -18.85 4.12 -13.76
CA TRP A 140 -18.95 3.17 -12.66
C TRP A 140 -18.89 1.73 -13.13
N ASP A 141 -19.31 1.43 -14.36
CA ASP A 141 -19.07 0.11 -14.96
C ASP A 141 -17.60 -0.11 -15.31
N HIS A 142 -16.89 0.95 -15.71
CA HIS A 142 -15.44 0.86 -15.87
C HIS A 142 -14.74 0.64 -14.52
N MET A 143 -15.26 1.24 -13.45
CA MET A 143 -14.84 0.94 -12.09
C MET A 143 -15.15 -0.52 -11.71
N ASP A 144 -16.34 -1.05 -12.03
CA ASP A 144 -16.67 -2.46 -11.78
C ASP A 144 -15.69 -3.40 -12.50
N TYR A 145 -15.36 -3.09 -13.76
CA TYR A 145 -14.34 -3.82 -14.50
C TYR A 145 -13.00 -3.84 -13.75
N ALA A 146 -12.56 -2.70 -13.22
CA ALA A 146 -11.31 -2.63 -12.46
C ALA A 146 -11.36 -3.46 -11.17
N VAL A 147 -12.48 -3.42 -10.43
CA VAL A 147 -12.70 -4.26 -9.23
C VAL A 147 -12.60 -5.74 -9.58
N GLU A 148 -13.30 -6.17 -10.64
CA GLU A 148 -13.28 -7.55 -11.12
C GLU A 148 -11.91 -7.98 -11.64
N ALA A 149 -11.21 -7.09 -12.35
CA ALA A 149 -9.88 -7.35 -12.89
C ALA A 149 -8.85 -7.59 -11.78
N VAL A 150 -8.93 -6.85 -10.67
CA VAL A 150 -8.12 -7.06 -9.47
C VAL A 150 -8.52 -8.37 -8.77
N LYS A 151 -9.84 -8.61 -8.63
CA LYS A 151 -10.40 -9.84 -8.01
C LYS A 151 -9.93 -11.11 -8.73
N LYS A 152 -9.98 -11.11 -10.07
CA LYS A 152 -9.55 -12.23 -10.94
C LYS A 152 -8.09 -12.62 -10.72
N ARG A 153 -7.26 -11.68 -10.26
CA ARG A 153 -5.84 -11.89 -9.98
C ARG A 153 -5.58 -12.27 -8.52
N GLY A 154 -6.62 -12.42 -7.70
CA GLY A 154 -6.50 -12.77 -6.28
C GLY A 154 -5.73 -11.70 -5.49
N MET A 155 -5.89 -10.43 -5.85
CA MET A 155 -5.33 -9.28 -5.15
C MET A 155 -6.45 -8.48 -4.49
N TYR A 156 -6.13 -7.71 -3.45
CA TYR A 156 -7.05 -6.74 -2.86
C TYR A 156 -6.93 -5.38 -3.56
N LEU A 157 -8.05 -4.69 -3.68
CA LEU A 157 -8.14 -3.30 -4.13
C LEU A 157 -8.32 -2.40 -2.90
N ALA A 158 -7.29 -1.67 -2.55
CA ALA A 158 -7.37 -0.61 -1.56
C ALA A 158 -7.93 0.65 -2.24
N LEU A 159 -9.24 0.79 -2.14
CA LEU A 159 -10.03 1.75 -2.89
C LEU A 159 -10.29 3.01 -2.06
N LEU A 160 -9.75 4.14 -2.52
CA LEU A 160 -10.10 5.43 -1.98
C LEU A 160 -11.42 5.89 -2.58
N PRO A 161 -12.45 6.22 -1.77
CA PRO A 161 -13.70 6.76 -2.32
C PRO A 161 -13.48 8.01 -3.17
N CYS A 162 -12.60 8.92 -2.73
CA CYS A 162 -12.25 10.14 -3.45
C CYS A 162 -10.85 10.64 -3.05
N TRP A 163 -10.27 11.54 -3.83
CA TRP A 163 -9.05 12.26 -3.46
C TRP A 163 -9.36 13.41 -2.48
N GLY A 164 -9.39 13.12 -1.18
CA GLY A 164 -9.85 14.04 -0.14
C GLY A 164 -9.16 15.40 -0.13
N ARG A 165 -7.86 15.44 -0.50
CA ARG A 165 -7.08 16.68 -0.63
C ARG A 165 -7.73 17.72 -1.55
N ALA A 166 -8.34 17.25 -2.64
CA ALA A 166 -8.95 18.08 -3.66
C ALA A 166 -10.43 18.35 -3.37
N TYR A 167 -11.15 17.34 -2.86
CA TYR A 167 -12.61 17.37 -2.81
C TYR A 167 -13.21 17.71 -1.44
N ILE A 168 -12.46 17.52 -0.35
CA ILE A 168 -12.96 17.67 1.03
C ILE A 168 -12.21 18.77 1.78
N THR A 169 -10.90 18.91 1.55
CA THR A 169 -10.03 19.82 2.31
C THR A 169 -9.58 21.02 1.46
N PRO A 170 -9.10 22.12 2.09
CA PRO A 170 -8.59 23.28 1.35
C PRO A 170 -7.16 23.09 0.81
N GLN A 171 -6.51 21.93 1.03
CA GLN A 171 -5.07 21.72 0.85
C GLN A 171 -4.57 21.80 -0.61
N MET A 172 -5.46 21.75 -1.60
CA MET A 172 -5.11 21.83 -3.03
C MET A 172 -5.52 23.16 -3.67
N GLY A 173 -5.33 24.28 -2.96
CA GLY A 173 -5.58 25.63 -3.48
C GLY A 173 -7.04 26.09 -3.37
N GLY A 174 -7.79 25.54 -2.41
CA GLY A 174 -9.25 25.53 -2.40
C GLY A 174 -9.99 26.87 -2.43
N ASN A 175 -11.20 26.79 -2.99
CA ASN A 175 -12.45 27.39 -2.49
C ASN A 175 -13.69 26.52 -2.83
N GLN A 176 -13.51 25.35 -3.47
CA GLN A 176 -14.60 24.50 -3.95
C GLN A 176 -14.53 23.12 -3.30
N GLN A 177 -15.09 23.02 -2.09
CA GLN A 177 -15.35 21.73 -1.44
C GLN A 177 -16.53 21.07 -2.16
N GLU A 178 -16.33 19.85 -2.65
CA GLU A 178 -17.36 19.11 -3.40
C GLU A 178 -18.23 18.22 -2.53
N PHE A 179 -17.81 17.92 -1.30
CA PHE A 179 -18.58 17.10 -0.37
C PHE A 179 -18.89 17.85 0.91
N ASN A 180 -20.16 17.94 1.27
CA ASN A 180 -20.60 18.10 2.65
C ASN A 180 -20.84 16.72 3.32
N GLU A 181 -21.27 16.71 4.58
CA GLU A 181 -21.52 15.45 5.32
C GLU A 181 -22.65 14.61 4.73
N GLU A 182 -23.72 15.23 4.23
CA GLU A 182 -24.84 14.53 3.62
C GLU A 182 -24.42 13.88 2.30
N GLU A 183 -23.76 14.66 1.42
CA GLU A 183 -23.22 14.18 0.15
C GLU A 183 -22.21 13.04 0.35
N ALA A 184 -21.29 13.18 1.31
CA ALA A 184 -20.33 12.13 1.64
C ALA A 184 -21.00 10.85 2.12
N ARG A 185 -22.08 10.95 2.90
CA ARG A 185 -22.86 9.79 3.36
C ARG A 185 -23.65 9.13 2.24
N ILE A 186 -24.26 9.93 1.36
CA ILE A 186 -24.96 9.43 0.16
C ILE A 186 -23.99 8.69 -0.75
N TYR A 187 -22.86 9.33 -1.07
CA TYR A 187 -21.83 8.75 -1.92
C TYR A 187 -21.20 7.49 -1.31
N GLY A 188 -20.87 7.53 -0.02
CA GLY A 188 -20.42 6.35 0.71
C GLY A 188 -21.44 5.22 0.65
N SER A 189 -22.74 5.51 0.81
CA SER A 189 -23.81 4.50 0.70
C SER A 189 -23.95 3.92 -0.70
N PHE A 190 -23.79 4.75 -1.73
CA PHE A 190 -23.74 4.27 -3.12
C PHE A 190 -22.59 3.27 -3.32
N LEU A 191 -21.36 3.62 -2.92
CA LEU A 191 -20.20 2.74 -3.05
C LEU A 191 -20.35 1.45 -2.23
N GLY A 192 -20.73 1.59 -0.96
CA GLY A 192 -20.93 0.46 -0.05
C GLY A 192 -21.97 -0.51 -0.58
N LYS A 193 -23.05 0.00 -1.20
CA LYS A 193 -24.10 -0.82 -1.83
C LYS A 193 -23.64 -1.46 -3.13
N ARG A 194 -22.94 -0.71 -3.99
CA ARG A 194 -22.48 -1.18 -5.29
C ARG A 194 -21.51 -2.34 -5.16
N TYR A 195 -20.58 -2.26 -4.20
CA TYR A 195 -19.55 -3.27 -4.01
C TYR A 195 -19.74 -4.14 -2.76
N LYS A 196 -20.99 -4.25 -2.28
CA LYS A 196 -21.30 -4.99 -1.06
C LYS A 196 -20.94 -6.49 -1.14
N ASP A 197 -20.87 -7.05 -2.33
CA ASP A 197 -20.58 -8.47 -2.54
C ASP A 197 -19.12 -8.72 -2.97
N GLU A 198 -18.30 -7.66 -3.00
CA GLU A 198 -16.89 -7.71 -3.43
C GLU A 198 -15.97 -7.95 -2.22
N PRO A 199 -15.41 -9.16 -2.04
CA PRO A 199 -14.60 -9.51 -0.87
C PRO A 199 -13.18 -8.93 -0.92
N ASN A 200 -12.75 -8.49 -2.10
CA ASN A 200 -11.40 -8.01 -2.35
C ASN A 200 -11.26 -6.48 -2.20
N ILE A 201 -12.25 -5.78 -1.65
CA ILE A 201 -12.16 -4.34 -1.41
C ILE A 201 -11.72 -4.05 0.02
N ILE A 202 -10.75 -3.15 0.12
CA ILE A 202 -10.35 -2.48 1.36
C ILE A 202 -10.63 -0.99 1.17
N TRP A 203 -11.37 -0.38 2.08
CA TRP A 203 -11.67 1.05 1.99
C TRP A 203 -10.54 1.88 2.57
N VAL A 204 -10.13 2.92 1.83
CA VAL A 204 -9.10 3.87 2.27
C VAL A 204 -9.70 5.26 2.21
N LEU A 205 -10.17 5.81 3.32
CA LEU A 205 -10.65 7.20 3.34
C LEU A 205 -9.46 8.17 3.24
N GLY A 206 -9.73 9.47 3.17
CA GLY A 206 -8.67 10.48 3.04
C GLY A 206 -8.29 10.70 1.57
N GLY A 207 -7.02 10.49 1.25
CA GLY A 207 -6.43 10.72 -0.07
C GLY A 207 -5.60 11.99 -0.06
N ASP A 208 -4.34 11.84 0.35
CA ASP A 208 -3.34 12.92 0.55
C ASP A 208 -3.91 14.09 1.38
N ALA A 209 -4.66 13.77 2.44
CA ALA A 209 -5.49 14.72 3.17
C ALA A 209 -5.18 14.76 4.68
N LYS A 210 -4.97 15.97 5.21
CA LYS A 210 -5.13 16.22 6.64
C LYS A 210 -6.62 16.27 6.94
N ALA A 211 -7.08 15.57 7.98
CA ALA A 211 -8.50 15.63 8.34
C ALA A 211 -8.87 16.90 9.14
N GLN A 212 -7.88 17.47 9.82
CA GLN A 212 -7.99 18.70 10.59
C GLN A 212 -6.63 19.40 10.59
N LEU A 213 -6.64 20.73 10.58
CA LEU A 213 -5.45 21.55 10.82
C LEU A 213 -5.83 22.68 11.78
N ASN A 214 -5.09 22.82 12.87
CA ASN A 214 -5.17 23.98 13.76
C ASN A 214 -3.75 24.44 14.09
N GLY A 215 -3.14 25.16 13.15
CA GLY A 215 -1.71 25.48 13.21
C GLY A 215 -1.19 26.00 11.88
N TYR A 216 0.13 25.93 11.70
CA TYR A 216 0.78 26.32 10.47
C TYR A 216 0.75 25.17 9.45
N ASP A 217 0.45 25.48 8.20
CA ASP A 217 0.71 24.57 7.09
C ASP A 217 2.21 24.51 6.76
N LYS A 218 2.60 23.64 5.80
CA LYS A 218 3.99 23.50 5.35
C LYS A 218 4.61 24.76 4.74
N ASN A 219 3.80 25.76 4.39
CA ASN A 219 4.26 27.06 3.90
C ASN A 219 4.26 28.13 5.00
N VAL A 220 4.18 27.70 6.28
CA VAL A 220 4.17 28.58 7.46
C VAL A 220 3.00 29.56 7.43
N LYS A 221 1.86 29.15 6.86
CA LYS A 221 0.60 29.91 6.92
C LYS A 221 -0.29 29.33 8.00
N GLN A 222 -0.74 30.18 8.91
CA GLN A 222 -1.68 29.77 9.95
C GLN A 222 -3.04 29.45 9.32
N GLN A 223 -3.57 28.28 9.64
CA GLN A 223 -4.88 27.79 9.20
C GLN A 223 -5.61 27.14 10.37
N SER A 224 -6.93 27.21 10.35
CA SER A 224 -7.78 26.51 11.32
C SER A 224 -9.03 25.99 10.60
N TRP A 225 -9.14 24.67 10.48
CA TRP A 225 -10.28 23.99 9.87
C TRP A 225 -10.35 22.53 10.32
N ASP A 226 -11.56 21.97 10.33
CA ASP A 226 -11.83 20.58 10.70
C ASP A 226 -12.80 19.96 9.68
N LYS A 227 -12.37 18.88 9.02
CA LYS A 227 -13.15 18.14 8.02
C LYS A 227 -13.40 16.69 8.44
N ARG A 228 -13.09 16.32 9.70
CA ARG A 228 -13.27 14.96 10.21
C ARG A 228 -14.70 14.47 10.08
N ALA A 229 -15.69 15.35 10.25
CA ALA A 229 -17.11 14.99 10.15
C ALA A 229 -17.51 14.49 8.75
N ILE A 230 -16.92 15.03 7.68
CA ILE A 230 -17.21 14.61 6.29
C ILE A 230 -16.65 13.21 6.04
N PHE A 231 -15.42 12.93 6.48
CA PHE A 231 -14.83 11.59 6.39
C PHE A 231 -15.61 10.55 7.22
N ARG A 232 -16.02 10.91 8.45
CA ARG A 232 -16.87 10.05 9.30
C ARG A 232 -18.22 9.76 8.64
N ALA A 233 -18.87 10.77 8.07
CA ALA A 233 -20.12 10.60 7.34
C ALA A 233 -19.96 9.66 6.13
N MET A 234 -18.81 9.73 5.44
CA MET A 234 -18.48 8.79 4.36
C MET A 234 -18.32 7.36 4.87
N ALA A 235 -17.62 7.14 5.99
CA ALA A 235 -17.48 5.82 6.61
C ALA A 235 -18.84 5.23 7.02
N GLU A 236 -19.70 6.04 7.65
CA GLU A 236 -21.08 5.65 7.99
C GLU A 236 -21.89 5.29 6.73
N GLY A 237 -21.74 6.08 5.67
CA GLY A 237 -22.33 5.80 4.37
C GLY A 237 -21.89 4.44 3.82
N LEU A 238 -20.59 4.17 3.78
CA LEU A 238 -20.03 2.89 3.31
C LEU A 238 -20.60 1.70 4.08
N ALA A 239 -20.62 1.79 5.42
CA ALA A 239 -21.20 0.74 6.25
C ALA A 239 -22.71 0.58 6.01
N HIS A 240 -23.44 1.69 5.82
CA HIS A 240 -24.86 1.64 5.49
C HIS A 240 -25.13 0.99 4.14
N GLY A 241 -24.37 1.36 3.11
CA GLY A 241 -24.48 0.75 1.79
C GLY A 241 -24.21 -0.76 1.82
N LYS A 242 -23.15 -1.17 2.53
CA LYS A 242 -22.72 -2.58 2.63
C LYS A 242 -23.72 -3.44 3.41
N THR A 243 -24.19 -2.95 4.54
CA THR A 243 -24.91 -3.77 5.54
C THR A 243 -26.40 -3.46 5.67
N GLY A 244 -26.86 -2.31 5.14
CA GLY A 244 -28.20 -1.77 5.40
C GLY A 244 -28.38 -1.15 6.79
N GLN A 245 -27.40 -1.31 7.68
CA GLN A 245 -27.46 -0.80 9.06
C GLN A 245 -26.98 0.67 9.12
N LYS A 246 -27.18 1.37 10.23
CA LYS A 246 -26.80 2.80 10.35
C LYS A 246 -25.88 3.01 11.56
N PRO A 247 -24.65 2.47 11.53
CA PRO A 247 -23.71 2.67 12.63
C PRO A 247 -23.32 4.14 12.72
N LYS A 248 -22.94 4.59 13.91
CA LYS A 248 -22.25 5.88 14.09
C LYS A 248 -20.76 5.66 14.28
N TRP A 249 -19.96 6.61 13.78
CA TRP A 249 -18.50 6.52 13.80
C TRP A 249 -17.88 6.31 15.19
N ASN A 250 -18.57 6.69 16.26
CA ASN A 250 -18.12 6.64 17.65
C ASN A 250 -18.84 5.57 18.51
N GLU A 251 -19.61 4.68 17.90
CA GLU A 251 -20.35 3.64 18.60
C GLU A 251 -19.90 2.26 18.09
N LYS A 252 -19.61 1.35 19.03
CA LYS A 252 -19.35 -0.06 18.70
C LYS A 252 -20.57 -0.63 18.00
N HIS A 253 -20.36 -1.26 16.85
CA HIS A 253 -21.44 -1.77 16.03
C HIS A 253 -20.94 -2.88 15.09
N ASP A 254 -21.70 -3.98 14.96
CA ASP A 254 -21.26 -5.16 14.20
C ASP A 254 -21.04 -4.89 12.72
N ALA A 255 -21.75 -3.91 12.15
CA ALA A 255 -21.54 -3.46 10.78
C ALA A 255 -20.07 -3.09 10.48
N TRP A 256 -19.30 -2.58 11.45
CA TRP A 256 -17.89 -2.28 11.24
C TRP A 256 -17.04 -3.53 10.99
N ASN A 257 -17.47 -4.71 11.45
CA ASN A 257 -16.76 -5.97 11.23
C ASN A 257 -16.86 -6.50 9.79
N ASP A 258 -17.76 -5.94 8.97
CA ASP A 258 -17.95 -6.33 7.56
C ASP A 258 -17.19 -5.42 6.58
N LEU A 259 -16.44 -4.45 7.11
CA LEU A 259 -15.60 -3.54 6.33
C LEU A 259 -14.18 -3.55 6.90
N PHE A 260 -13.20 -3.51 6.02
CA PHE A 260 -11.85 -3.06 6.37
C PHE A 260 -11.75 -1.60 5.94
N ILE A 261 -11.51 -0.69 6.88
CA ILE A 261 -11.36 0.74 6.58
C ILE A 261 -10.08 1.28 7.21
N THR A 262 -9.26 1.96 6.41
CA THR A 262 -8.13 2.78 6.87
C THR A 262 -8.25 4.21 6.33
N PHE A 263 -7.26 5.06 6.57
CA PHE A 263 -7.26 6.45 6.14
C PHE A 263 -5.88 6.83 5.61
N HIS A 264 -5.84 7.35 4.39
CA HIS A 264 -4.64 7.89 3.76
C HIS A 264 -4.46 9.37 4.16
N PRO A 265 -3.48 9.68 5.02
CA PRO A 265 -3.21 11.07 5.44
C PRO A 265 -2.56 11.87 4.30
N ASP A 266 -2.19 13.13 4.58
CA ASP A 266 -1.24 13.92 3.76
C ASP A 266 0.17 13.64 4.29
N GLY A 267 1.18 13.71 3.41
CA GLY A 267 2.56 13.35 3.76
C GLY A 267 3.34 14.32 4.66
N ASP A 268 2.71 15.35 5.23
CA ASP A 268 3.30 16.20 6.26
C ASP A 268 3.42 15.44 7.62
N ALA A 269 4.39 14.53 7.73
CA ALA A 269 4.69 13.84 8.98
C ALA A 269 4.99 14.85 10.13
N PRO A 270 4.55 14.59 11.38
CA PRO A 270 3.94 13.35 11.87
C PRO A 270 2.39 13.32 11.77
N ASP A 271 1.74 14.22 11.04
CA ASP A 271 0.28 14.31 10.96
C ASP A 271 -0.36 13.14 10.20
N ASN A 272 -0.61 12.03 10.89
CA ASN A 272 -1.15 10.79 10.31
C ASN A 272 -2.55 10.46 10.84
N SER A 273 -3.17 9.43 10.25
CA SER A 273 -4.55 9.03 10.61
C SER A 273 -4.76 8.78 12.11
N SER A 274 -3.72 8.32 12.82
CA SER A 274 -3.74 8.10 14.26
C SER A 274 -4.00 9.39 15.07
N ASN A 275 -3.64 10.56 14.56
CA ASN A 275 -3.91 11.83 15.23
C ASN A 275 -5.40 12.24 15.20
N TRP A 276 -6.17 11.72 14.23
CA TRP A 276 -7.56 12.15 14.03
C TRP A 276 -8.59 11.07 14.33
N PHE A 277 -8.28 9.81 14.02
CA PHE A 277 -9.25 8.73 13.94
C PHE A 277 -8.85 7.47 14.70
N HIS A 278 -7.74 7.48 15.44
CA HIS A 278 -7.26 6.30 16.17
C HIS A 278 -8.34 5.67 17.07
N LYS A 279 -9.19 6.51 17.68
CA LYS A 279 -10.28 6.09 18.58
C LYS A 279 -11.63 5.94 17.89
N ASP A 280 -11.73 6.21 16.59
CA ASP A 280 -12.97 5.99 15.84
C ASP A 280 -13.17 4.48 15.63
N GLU A 281 -14.43 4.02 15.76
CA GLU A 281 -14.80 2.60 15.71
C GLU A 281 -14.71 2.03 14.28
N TRP A 282 -14.83 2.89 13.26
CA TRP A 282 -14.73 2.49 11.87
C TRP A 282 -13.30 2.21 11.40
N LEU A 283 -12.28 2.77 12.07
CA LEU A 283 -10.89 2.67 11.62
C LEU A 283 -10.26 1.32 12.05
N THR A 284 -10.07 0.41 11.09
CA THR A 284 -9.47 -0.92 11.29
C THR A 284 -7.96 -0.85 11.56
N ALA A 285 -7.24 -0.03 10.79
CA ALA A 285 -5.79 0.16 10.88
C ALA A 285 -5.46 1.64 10.65
N ASN A 286 -4.45 2.18 11.34
CA ASN A 286 -3.96 3.51 11.00
C ASN A 286 -3.24 3.44 9.64
N GLY A 287 -3.40 4.49 8.83
CA GLY A 287 -2.58 4.74 7.64
C GLY A 287 -1.55 5.84 7.89
N VAL A 288 -0.37 5.66 7.30
CA VAL A 288 0.79 6.54 7.39
C VAL A 288 1.29 6.95 6.00
N GLU A 289 1.59 8.24 5.84
CA GLU A 289 2.30 8.80 4.70
C GLU A 289 3.43 9.71 5.19
N VAL A 290 4.58 9.69 4.52
CA VAL A 290 5.71 10.59 4.83
C VAL A 290 6.22 11.37 3.62
N TRP A 291 5.49 11.33 2.50
CA TRP A 291 5.88 11.91 1.22
C TRP A 291 7.33 11.55 0.86
N ARG A 292 8.26 12.51 0.88
CA ARG A 292 9.67 12.29 0.52
C ARG A 292 10.61 12.08 1.71
N GLU A 293 10.12 12.23 2.93
CA GLU A 293 10.93 12.34 4.14
C GLU A 293 11.19 10.93 4.72
N ILE A 294 12.10 10.19 4.09
CA ILE A 294 12.40 8.77 4.40
C ILE A 294 12.83 8.55 5.86
N ASP A 295 13.49 9.54 6.46
CA ASP A 295 13.89 9.51 7.86
C ASP A 295 12.71 9.59 8.83
N GLN A 296 11.52 10.01 8.38
CA GLN A 296 10.29 10.03 9.16
C GLN A 296 9.54 8.69 9.16
N VAL A 297 9.90 7.74 8.28
CA VAL A 297 9.23 6.42 8.17
C VAL A 297 9.29 5.68 9.50
N PHE A 298 10.49 5.37 9.98
CA PHE A 298 10.70 4.60 11.21
C PHE A 298 10.06 5.27 12.44
N PRO A 299 10.36 6.54 12.78
CA PRO A 299 9.82 7.16 14.00
C PRO A 299 8.29 7.31 13.94
N THR A 300 7.71 7.51 12.76
CA THR A 300 6.25 7.63 12.63
C THR A 300 5.56 6.29 12.77
N MET A 301 6.06 5.25 12.11
CA MET A 301 5.53 3.90 12.26
C MET A 301 5.69 3.37 13.69
N LEU A 302 6.84 3.66 14.34
CA LEU A 302 7.09 3.22 15.71
C LEU A 302 6.15 3.92 16.71
N ARG A 303 5.94 5.24 16.56
CA ARG A 303 4.97 5.98 17.39
C ARG A 303 3.58 5.36 17.33
N ASP A 304 3.16 4.99 16.13
CA ASP A 304 1.87 4.36 15.87
C ASP A 304 1.78 2.95 16.47
N TYR A 305 2.86 2.16 16.36
CA TYR A 305 2.99 0.83 16.97
C TYR A 305 2.89 0.88 18.50
N GLU A 306 3.40 1.94 19.14
CA GLU A 306 3.38 2.13 20.59
C GLU A 306 2.01 2.58 21.13
N LEU A 307 1.05 2.95 20.27
CA LEU A 307 -0.30 3.28 20.71
C LEU A 307 -1.03 2.03 21.22
N ASN A 308 -1.61 2.15 22.43
CA ASN A 308 -2.24 1.02 23.13
C ASN A 308 -3.70 1.30 23.58
N GLU A 309 -4.26 2.45 23.19
CA GLU A 309 -5.62 2.87 23.58
C GLU A 309 -6.50 3.26 22.37
N PRO A 310 -6.99 2.28 21.58
CA PRO A 310 -6.66 0.85 21.64
C PRO A 310 -5.44 0.52 20.76
N THR A 311 -4.76 -0.61 21.02
CA THR A 311 -3.76 -1.13 20.07
C THR A 311 -4.39 -1.39 18.70
N LYS A 312 -3.78 -0.84 17.64
CA LYS A 312 -4.19 -1.03 16.25
C LYS A 312 -2.95 -1.27 15.36
N PRO A 313 -3.09 -2.03 14.27
CA PRO A 313 -2.05 -2.11 13.27
C PRO A 313 -1.92 -0.78 12.53
N SER A 314 -0.72 -0.51 11.98
CA SER A 314 -0.47 0.64 11.11
C SER A 314 0.09 0.20 9.76
N LEU A 315 -0.42 0.79 8.68
CA LEU A 315 -0.05 0.55 7.29
C LEU A 315 0.72 1.75 6.76
N PHE A 316 1.90 1.50 6.18
CA PHE A 316 2.62 2.52 5.43
C PHE A 316 2.03 2.60 4.01
N LEU A 317 1.21 3.62 3.76
CA LEU A 317 0.39 3.76 2.56
C LEU A 317 1.09 4.54 1.44
N GLU A 318 1.93 5.51 1.78
CA GLU A 318 2.64 6.30 0.77
C GLU A 318 3.96 6.89 1.29
N GLY A 319 4.93 6.96 0.39
CA GLY A 319 6.25 7.52 0.64
C GLY A 319 6.93 7.95 -0.66
N SER A 320 8.26 7.91 -0.68
CA SER A 320 9.02 8.28 -1.86
C SER A 320 8.85 7.21 -2.94
N TYR A 321 8.23 7.59 -4.03
CA TYR A 321 8.09 6.79 -5.22
C TYR A 321 9.42 6.60 -5.93
N GLU A 322 9.66 5.39 -6.42
CA GLU A 322 10.83 5.03 -7.20
C GLU A 322 10.96 5.92 -8.46
N TYR A 323 12.15 6.49 -8.67
CA TYR A 323 12.42 7.52 -9.68
C TYR A 323 11.47 8.74 -9.60
N GLY A 324 10.89 9.03 -8.43
CA GLY A 324 10.25 10.31 -8.16
C GLY A 324 11.28 11.44 -8.08
N SER A 325 10.97 12.58 -8.70
CA SER A 325 11.88 13.74 -8.74
C SER A 325 11.74 14.66 -7.52
N TYR A 326 10.52 14.92 -7.03
CA TYR A 326 10.28 15.74 -5.82
C TYR A 326 10.97 17.12 -5.82
N LYS A 327 11.04 17.79 -6.98
CA LYS A 327 11.80 19.04 -7.22
C LYS A 327 13.34 18.87 -7.20
N HIS A 328 13.82 17.63 -7.25
CA HIS A 328 15.21 17.26 -7.51
C HIS A 328 15.35 16.68 -8.92
N GLU A 329 16.58 16.28 -9.28
CA GLU A 329 16.88 15.56 -10.53
C GLU A 329 16.15 14.21 -10.63
N CYS A 330 16.02 13.71 -11.85
CA CYS A 330 15.43 12.39 -12.06
C CYS A 330 16.21 11.30 -11.32
N GLY A 331 15.50 10.37 -10.68
CA GLY A 331 16.12 9.26 -9.97
C GLY A 331 16.61 9.61 -8.56
N TRP A 332 16.29 10.80 -8.04
CA TRP A 332 16.59 11.17 -6.66
C TRP A 332 16.07 10.13 -5.66
N SER A 333 14.84 9.63 -5.86
CA SER A 333 14.36 8.45 -5.15
C SER A 333 14.87 7.18 -5.81
N THR A 334 15.99 6.68 -5.29
CA THR A 334 16.68 5.48 -5.80
C THR A 334 16.04 4.19 -5.30
N PRO A 335 16.36 3.03 -5.91
CA PRO A 335 15.90 1.74 -5.40
C PRO A 335 16.32 1.46 -3.96
N LEU A 336 17.51 1.94 -3.54
CA LEU A 336 17.99 1.86 -2.16
C LEU A 336 17.07 2.61 -1.19
N ARG A 337 16.64 3.82 -1.57
CA ARG A 337 15.71 4.62 -0.77
C ARG A 337 14.36 3.94 -0.59
N VAL A 338 13.87 3.27 -1.62
CA VAL A 338 12.66 2.43 -1.54
C VAL A 338 12.86 1.25 -0.59
N ARG A 339 14.00 0.54 -0.66
CA ARG A 339 14.32 -0.55 0.30
C ARG A 339 14.40 -0.05 1.75
N ARG A 340 14.97 1.14 1.99
CA ARG A 340 15.02 1.76 3.31
C ARG A 340 13.61 1.98 3.88
N GLN A 341 12.70 2.55 3.09
CA GLN A 341 11.31 2.74 3.52
C GLN A 341 10.63 1.41 3.86
N PHE A 342 10.85 0.38 3.02
CA PHE A 342 10.32 -0.96 3.25
C PHE A 342 10.80 -1.53 4.60
N PHE A 343 12.11 -1.58 4.84
CA PHE A 343 12.63 -2.16 6.09
C PHE A 343 12.37 -1.29 7.31
N TYR A 344 12.42 0.04 7.19
CA TYR A 344 12.00 0.93 8.29
C TYR A 344 10.54 0.69 8.68
N THR A 345 9.66 0.40 7.72
CA THR A 345 8.25 0.07 8.00
C THR A 345 8.16 -1.17 8.90
N PHE A 346 8.74 -2.30 8.49
CA PHE A 346 8.59 -3.55 9.23
C PHE A 346 9.44 -3.60 10.51
N PHE A 347 10.61 -2.96 10.54
CA PHE A 347 11.43 -2.87 11.75
C PHE A 347 10.83 -1.93 12.80
N ALA A 348 9.92 -1.04 12.41
CA ALA A 348 9.12 -0.22 13.30
C ALA A 348 7.81 -0.90 13.76
N GLY A 349 7.54 -2.14 13.33
CA GLY A 349 6.32 -2.88 13.68
C GLY A 349 5.13 -2.62 12.76
N GLY A 350 5.36 -2.09 11.55
CA GLY A 350 4.32 -1.89 10.55
C GLY A 350 3.67 -3.19 10.06
N ALA A 351 2.36 -3.14 9.85
CA ALA A 351 1.53 -4.25 9.38
C ALA A 351 1.57 -4.45 7.85
N GLY A 352 2.11 -3.47 7.12
CA GLY A 352 2.04 -3.43 5.67
C GLY A 352 2.81 -2.27 5.08
N HIS A 353 3.26 -2.44 3.84
CA HIS A 353 4.00 -1.42 3.09
C HIS A 353 3.46 -1.29 1.66
N THR A 354 3.34 -0.06 1.19
CA THR A 354 2.98 0.25 -0.19
C THR A 354 4.15 0.89 -0.92
N TYR A 355 4.49 0.29 -2.05
CA TYR A 355 5.41 0.80 -3.05
C TYR A 355 4.68 1.73 -4.03
N GLY A 356 5.40 2.70 -4.59
CA GLY A 356 4.95 3.38 -5.80
C GLY A 356 6.12 3.83 -6.66
N ALA A 357 5.82 4.24 -7.89
CA ALA A 357 6.80 4.73 -8.86
C ALA A 357 6.33 6.05 -9.48
N GLY A 358 7.29 6.96 -9.71
CA GLY A 358 7.02 8.32 -10.20
C GLY A 358 6.14 8.36 -11.46
N PRO A 359 6.40 7.52 -12.48
CA PRO A 359 5.52 7.47 -13.66
C PRO A 359 4.23 6.66 -13.47
N ILE A 360 4.18 5.71 -12.53
CA ILE A 360 3.03 4.80 -12.37
C ILE A 360 1.87 5.45 -11.61
N TRP A 361 2.14 6.20 -10.54
CA TRP A 361 1.07 6.67 -9.65
C TRP A 361 0.00 7.48 -10.39
N SER A 362 0.39 8.30 -11.37
CA SER A 362 -0.51 9.11 -12.22
C SER A 362 -0.81 8.46 -13.56
N MET A 363 -0.28 7.27 -13.84
CA MET A 363 -0.35 6.58 -15.12
C MET A 363 0.18 7.41 -16.29
N ARG A 364 1.37 8.01 -16.09
CA ARG A 364 2.00 8.94 -17.03
C ARG A 364 2.11 8.36 -18.44
N GLY A 365 1.56 9.10 -19.41
CA GLY A 365 1.77 8.92 -20.85
C GLY A 365 2.99 9.66 -21.39
N ASN A 366 3.05 9.86 -22.71
CA ASN A 366 4.19 10.51 -23.38
C ASN A 366 4.15 12.05 -23.34
N GLU A 367 3.01 12.63 -22.96
CA GLU A 367 2.76 14.08 -23.05
C GLU A 367 3.12 14.80 -21.75
N GLY A 368 3.38 16.10 -21.83
CA GLY A 368 3.64 16.95 -20.67
C GLY A 368 5.06 16.90 -20.12
N ASP A 369 5.41 17.92 -19.34
CA ASP A 369 6.72 18.06 -18.70
C ASP A 369 6.77 17.25 -17.40
N TYR A 370 7.53 16.16 -17.41
CA TYR A 370 7.82 15.37 -16.22
C TYR A 370 9.31 15.05 -16.17
N ASN A 371 9.96 15.43 -15.08
CA ASN A 371 11.42 15.46 -14.96
C ASN A 371 12.11 14.12 -15.23
N CYS A 372 11.42 12.98 -15.05
CA CYS A 372 12.02 11.66 -15.27
C CYS A 372 11.79 11.03 -16.65
N GLY A 373 10.98 11.63 -17.54
CA GLY A 373 10.80 11.19 -18.93
C GLY A 373 10.14 9.82 -19.16
N TYR A 374 10.24 8.87 -18.22
CA TYR A 374 9.65 7.55 -18.30
C TYR A 374 8.12 7.60 -18.33
N ILE A 375 7.51 6.68 -19.08
CA ILE A 375 6.07 6.39 -19.02
C ILE A 375 5.78 5.25 -18.03
N TRP A 376 4.53 5.13 -17.61
CA TRP A 376 4.13 4.10 -16.64
C TRP A 376 4.48 2.68 -17.09
N LYS A 377 4.34 2.37 -18.41
CA LYS A 377 4.67 1.05 -18.97
C LYS A 377 6.16 0.70 -18.83
N GLN A 378 7.05 1.68 -18.98
CA GLN A 378 8.48 1.48 -18.79
C GLN A 378 8.82 1.32 -17.30
N ALA A 379 8.15 2.08 -16.44
CA ALA A 379 8.31 2.00 -15.00
C ALA A 379 7.87 0.66 -14.41
N LEU A 380 7.10 -0.16 -15.15
CA LEU A 380 6.75 -1.51 -14.71
C LEU A 380 7.99 -2.38 -14.44
N GLU A 381 9.10 -2.09 -15.13
CA GLU A 381 10.35 -2.85 -15.04
C GLU A 381 11.33 -2.31 -14.00
N PHE A 382 10.95 -1.27 -13.25
CA PHE A 382 11.83 -0.66 -12.27
C PHE A 382 12.28 -1.64 -11.17
N PRO A 383 13.56 -1.55 -10.75
CA PRO A 383 14.19 -2.60 -9.97
C PRO A 383 13.68 -2.70 -8.54
N ALA A 384 13.26 -1.60 -7.88
CA ALA A 384 12.84 -1.70 -6.49
C ALA A 384 11.54 -2.49 -6.34
N ALA A 385 10.58 -2.36 -7.27
CA ALA A 385 9.38 -3.20 -7.29
C ALA A 385 9.74 -4.70 -7.21
N LYS A 386 10.69 -5.15 -8.03
CA LYS A 386 11.20 -6.54 -8.04
C LYS A 386 11.93 -6.90 -6.74
N GLN A 387 12.76 -6.00 -6.22
CA GLN A 387 13.49 -6.21 -4.95
C GLN A 387 12.53 -6.41 -3.78
N LEU A 388 11.50 -5.57 -3.68
CA LEU A 388 10.53 -5.64 -2.59
C LEU A 388 9.68 -6.91 -2.68
N THR A 389 9.17 -7.22 -3.86
CA THR A 389 8.19 -8.30 -4.06
C THR A 389 8.78 -9.69 -4.17
N SER A 390 9.98 -9.83 -4.76
CA SER A 390 10.60 -11.15 -4.98
C SER A 390 11.67 -11.51 -3.96
N ILE A 391 12.35 -10.52 -3.37
CA ILE A 391 13.49 -10.75 -2.46
C ILE A 391 13.09 -10.42 -1.01
N ASN A 392 12.70 -9.17 -0.75
CA ASN A 392 12.46 -8.71 0.63
C ASN A 392 11.19 -9.32 1.23
N LYS A 393 10.15 -9.51 0.42
CA LYS A 393 8.96 -10.28 0.82
C LYS A 393 9.32 -11.69 1.31
N GLN A 394 10.19 -12.41 0.59
CA GLN A 394 10.60 -13.75 0.99
C GLN A 394 11.38 -13.71 2.31
N PHE A 395 12.26 -12.71 2.48
CA PHE A 395 12.93 -12.49 3.75
C PHE A 395 11.93 -12.31 4.91
N LEU A 396 10.90 -11.47 4.76
CA LEU A 396 9.88 -11.29 5.81
C LEU A 396 9.15 -12.59 6.14
N LEU A 397 8.75 -13.36 5.12
CA LEU A 397 8.00 -14.62 5.28
C LEU A 397 8.85 -15.71 5.96
N GLU A 398 10.10 -15.90 5.53
CA GLU A 398 11.02 -16.88 6.12
C GLU A 398 11.34 -16.61 7.59
N HIS A 399 11.25 -15.34 8.01
CA HIS A 399 11.60 -14.89 9.35
C HIS A 399 10.37 -14.53 10.20
N ASN A 400 9.17 -14.93 9.77
CA ASN A 400 7.93 -14.72 10.53
C ASN A 400 7.78 -13.27 11.04
N TRP A 401 7.84 -12.30 10.14
CA TRP A 401 7.80 -10.87 10.46
C TRP A 401 6.68 -10.44 11.42
N GLN A 402 5.56 -11.16 11.42
CA GLN A 402 4.42 -10.95 12.32
C GLN A 402 4.76 -11.11 13.82
N ASN A 403 5.89 -11.74 14.14
CA ASN A 403 6.39 -11.95 15.50
C ASN A 403 7.49 -10.95 15.89
N TRP A 404 7.79 -9.95 15.06
CA TRP A 404 8.84 -8.98 15.36
C TRP A 404 8.34 -7.88 16.29
N VAL A 405 9.20 -7.52 17.24
CA VAL A 405 9.00 -6.42 18.19
C VAL A 405 10.17 -5.45 18.01
N PRO A 406 9.93 -4.16 17.70
CA PRO A 406 10.97 -3.14 17.66
C PRO A 406 11.79 -3.14 18.95
N ASN A 407 13.11 -3.24 18.84
CA ASN A 407 13.99 -3.38 19.99
C ASN A 407 15.35 -2.73 19.76
N GLY A 408 15.46 -1.45 20.08
CA GLY A 408 16.70 -0.68 19.97
C GLY A 408 17.81 -1.11 20.94
N ASN A 409 17.51 -1.90 21.99
CA ASN A 409 18.51 -2.32 22.97
C ASN A 409 19.56 -3.30 22.39
N ILE A 410 19.34 -3.81 21.17
CA ILE A 410 20.29 -4.67 20.46
C ILE A 410 21.53 -3.87 20.00
N ILE A 411 21.39 -2.56 19.77
CA ILE A 411 22.38 -1.78 19.02
C ILE A 411 22.85 -0.52 19.76
N SER A 412 24.12 -0.18 19.57
CA SER A 412 24.69 1.11 19.94
C SER A 412 25.36 1.78 18.72
N GLY A 413 25.32 3.12 18.63
CA GLY A 413 25.78 3.85 17.44
C GLY A 413 24.81 3.78 16.25
N VAL A 414 23.52 4.06 16.52
CA VAL A 414 22.42 3.86 15.55
C VAL A 414 22.46 4.78 14.32
N GLY A 415 23.20 5.88 14.33
CA GLY A 415 23.16 6.87 13.25
C GLY A 415 21.89 7.74 13.26
N GLN A 416 21.66 8.49 12.19
CA GLN A 416 20.52 9.41 12.08
C GLN A 416 20.06 9.58 10.63
N GLY A 417 18.84 10.07 10.43
CA GLY A 417 18.30 10.29 9.10
C GLY A 417 18.28 9.00 8.27
N GLU A 418 18.70 9.09 7.01
CA GLU A 418 18.84 7.92 6.13
C GLU A 418 19.98 6.95 6.50
N SER A 419 20.79 7.26 7.51
CA SER A 419 21.83 6.37 8.06
C SER A 419 21.37 5.62 9.33
N LEU A 420 20.11 5.79 9.74
CA LEU A 420 19.53 5.17 10.92
C LEU A 420 19.55 3.64 10.80
N LYS A 421 20.07 2.98 11.82
CA LYS A 421 20.04 1.54 11.98
C LYS A 421 18.93 1.18 12.95
N THR A 422 18.22 0.12 12.64
CA THR A 422 17.02 -0.29 13.37
C THR A 422 17.12 -1.76 13.71
N ALA A 423 16.43 -2.19 14.75
CA ALA A 423 16.52 -3.57 15.20
C ALA A 423 15.18 -4.09 15.72
N VAL A 424 14.98 -5.39 15.56
CA VAL A 424 13.81 -6.11 16.08
C VAL A 424 14.24 -7.39 16.79
N THR A 425 13.43 -7.82 17.75
CA THR A 425 13.48 -9.16 18.33
C THR A 425 12.20 -9.92 18.05
N SER A 426 12.30 -11.22 17.85
CA SER A 426 11.14 -12.12 17.86
C SER A 426 10.48 -12.17 19.25
N THR A 427 9.16 -12.34 19.30
CA THR A 427 8.40 -12.58 20.54
C THR A 427 8.84 -13.87 21.26
N THR A 428 9.33 -14.86 20.52
CA THR A 428 9.90 -16.13 21.01
C THR A 428 11.31 -15.98 21.58
N LYS A 429 11.97 -14.82 21.39
CA LYS A 429 13.34 -14.52 21.84
C LYS A 429 14.40 -15.49 21.34
N ASP A 430 14.19 -16.10 20.16
CA ASP A 430 15.11 -16.99 19.46
C ASP A 430 15.80 -16.31 18.26
N MET A 431 15.40 -15.07 17.94
CA MET A 431 15.91 -14.30 16.81
C MET A 431 15.98 -12.80 17.12
N ALA A 432 17.06 -12.17 16.67
CA ALA A 432 17.27 -10.73 16.65
C ALA A 432 17.76 -10.31 15.25
N LEU A 433 17.21 -9.23 14.71
CA LEU A 433 17.59 -8.70 13.40
C LEU A 433 18.02 -7.24 13.54
N VAL A 434 19.04 -6.84 12.78
CA VAL A 434 19.49 -5.44 12.70
C VAL A 434 19.54 -5.01 11.24
N TYR A 435 18.76 -3.99 10.87
CA TYR A 435 18.83 -3.37 9.56
C TYR A 435 19.84 -2.24 9.55
N PHE A 436 20.86 -2.39 8.72
CA PHE A 436 21.86 -1.39 8.37
C PHE A 436 21.41 -0.68 7.09
N SER A 437 20.91 0.55 7.21
CA SER A 437 20.46 1.35 6.06
C SER A 437 21.60 1.88 5.19
N ASN A 438 22.85 1.76 5.66
CA ASN A 438 24.06 2.07 4.92
C ASN A 438 25.24 1.19 5.37
N ASN A 439 26.36 1.26 4.64
CA ASN A 439 27.60 0.56 4.97
C ASN A 439 28.42 1.33 6.03
N SER A 440 27.95 1.32 7.28
CA SER A 440 28.67 1.93 8.39
C SER A 440 28.63 1.08 9.66
N VAL A 441 29.65 1.23 10.52
CA VAL A 441 29.81 0.44 11.73
C VAL A 441 28.66 0.68 12.72
N CYS A 442 28.25 -0.38 13.41
CA CYS A 442 27.37 -0.33 14.58
C CYS A 442 27.71 -1.49 15.51
N GLU A 443 27.70 -1.23 16.80
CA GLU A 443 27.87 -2.28 17.79
C GLU A 443 26.57 -3.04 17.95
N VAL A 444 26.62 -4.36 17.81
CA VAL A 444 25.47 -5.26 17.93
C VAL A 444 25.71 -6.18 19.12
N SER A 445 24.73 -6.26 20.01
CA SER A 445 24.74 -7.12 21.19
C SER A 445 23.84 -8.33 21.00
N ASN A 446 24.36 -9.53 21.25
CA ASN A 446 23.53 -10.73 21.30
C ASN A 446 22.75 -10.77 22.62
N ILE A 447 21.52 -10.27 22.57
CA ILE A 447 20.57 -10.28 23.69
C ILE A 447 19.74 -11.57 23.78
N LEU A 448 20.00 -12.55 22.90
CA LEU A 448 19.33 -13.86 22.93
C LEU A 448 19.89 -14.70 24.10
N PRO A 449 19.11 -15.65 24.64
CA PRO A 449 19.50 -16.38 25.86
C PRO A 449 20.67 -17.36 25.66
N LYS A 450 21.10 -17.60 24.43
CA LYS A 450 22.13 -18.57 24.05
C LYS A 450 23.07 -17.97 23.00
N ASN A 451 24.11 -18.73 22.65
CA ASN A 451 24.93 -18.43 21.48
C ASN A 451 24.05 -18.43 20.23
N ALA A 452 24.31 -17.49 19.33
CA ALA A 452 23.53 -17.29 18.12
C ALA A 452 24.40 -17.51 16.88
N THR A 453 23.88 -18.28 15.93
CA THR A 453 24.35 -18.23 14.54
C THR A 453 24.10 -16.85 13.97
N ALA A 454 24.97 -16.39 13.07
CA ALA A 454 24.78 -15.10 12.43
C ALA A 454 25.19 -15.09 10.96
N TYR A 455 24.46 -14.30 10.17
CA TYR A 455 24.78 -14.04 8.77
C TYR A 455 24.26 -12.67 8.32
N TRP A 456 24.87 -12.14 7.27
CA TRP A 456 24.40 -10.95 6.56
C TRP A 456 23.44 -11.35 5.44
N PHE A 457 22.36 -10.60 5.25
CA PHE A 457 21.45 -10.68 4.10
C PHE A 457 21.49 -9.37 3.31
N TYR A 458 21.62 -9.45 1.98
CA TYR A 458 21.62 -8.28 1.10
C TYR A 458 20.22 -8.03 0.50
N PRO A 459 19.51 -6.98 0.91
CA PRO A 459 18.17 -6.67 0.40
C PRO A 459 18.05 -6.45 -1.11
N ARG A 460 19.16 -6.14 -1.80
CA ARG A 460 19.14 -5.85 -3.24
C ARG A 460 18.98 -7.10 -4.10
N ASN A 461 19.58 -8.23 -3.71
CA ASN A 461 19.66 -9.43 -4.54
C ASN A 461 19.40 -10.75 -3.78
N GLY A 462 19.26 -10.70 -2.45
CA GLY A 462 19.01 -11.86 -1.60
C GLY A 462 20.25 -12.64 -1.19
N GLU A 463 21.45 -12.14 -1.51
CA GLU A 463 22.72 -12.76 -1.13
C GLU A 463 22.86 -12.92 0.39
N ARG A 464 23.46 -14.02 0.83
CA ARG A 464 23.69 -14.33 2.25
C ARG A 464 25.16 -14.63 2.50
N GLU A 465 25.75 -13.97 3.50
CA GLU A 465 27.14 -14.20 3.92
C GLU A 465 27.20 -14.64 5.39
N PRO A 466 27.49 -15.92 5.68
CA PRO A 466 27.68 -16.40 7.05
C PRO A 466 28.85 -15.70 7.74
N ILE A 467 28.70 -15.40 9.03
CA ILE A 467 29.76 -14.82 9.85
C ILE A 467 29.99 -15.65 11.12
N LYS A 468 31.04 -15.30 11.88
CA LYS A 468 31.29 -15.94 13.17
C LYS A 468 30.11 -15.72 14.13
N ASN A 469 29.62 -16.81 14.70
CA ASN A 469 28.59 -16.82 15.75
C ASN A 469 28.87 -15.80 16.87
N PHE A 470 27.79 -15.35 17.49
CA PHE A 470 27.85 -14.54 18.70
C PHE A 470 27.74 -15.46 19.92
N ASN A 471 28.62 -15.24 20.89
CA ASN A 471 28.41 -15.81 22.22
C ASN A 471 27.22 -15.11 22.90
N ALA A 472 26.58 -15.78 23.85
CA ALA A 472 25.56 -15.16 24.68
C ALA A 472 26.12 -13.90 25.37
N SER A 473 25.37 -12.80 25.31
CA SER A 473 25.75 -11.50 25.86
C SER A 473 27.02 -10.86 25.25
N GLU A 474 27.52 -11.36 24.12
CA GLU A 474 28.63 -10.72 23.39
C GLU A 474 28.13 -9.47 22.65
N SER A 475 28.90 -8.39 22.73
CA SER A 475 28.76 -7.22 21.87
C SER A 475 29.93 -7.15 20.90
N ARG A 476 29.65 -6.85 19.62
CA ARG A 476 30.66 -6.77 18.56
C ARG A 476 30.37 -5.59 17.63
N ASN A 477 31.43 -4.87 17.25
CA ASN A 477 31.33 -3.92 16.14
C ASN A 477 31.12 -4.67 14.82
N MET A 478 30.00 -4.39 14.17
CA MET A 478 29.59 -5.01 12.92
C MET A 478 29.63 -3.98 11.79
N LEU A 479 30.10 -4.42 10.63
CA LEU A 479 30.13 -3.66 9.39
C LEU A 479 29.59 -4.57 8.27
N PRO A 480 28.62 -4.11 7.46
CA PRO A 480 28.15 -4.87 6.31
C PRO A 480 29.28 -5.20 5.31
N PRO A 481 29.14 -6.28 4.51
CA PRO A 481 30.09 -6.61 3.45
C PRO A 481 30.36 -5.43 2.50
N SER A 482 31.59 -5.36 1.97
CA SER A 482 31.99 -4.26 1.09
C SER A 482 31.11 -4.19 -0.17
N GLY A 483 30.67 -2.99 -0.53
CA GLY A 483 29.81 -2.76 -1.69
C GLY A 483 28.31 -2.98 -1.45
N TRP A 484 27.91 -3.51 -0.29
CA TRP A 484 26.50 -3.61 0.07
C TRP A 484 26.00 -2.23 0.53
N GLU A 485 25.01 -1.70 -0.19
CA GLU A 485 24.43 -0.37 0.05
C GLU A 485 23.55 -0.32 1.33
N ASP A 486 22.97 -1.45 1.68
CA ASP A 486 22.19 -1.74 2.88
C ASP A 486 22.29 -3.24 3.19
N ALA A 487 22.04 -3.64 4.43
CA ALA A 487 22.17 -5.04 4.85
C ALA A 487 21.28 -5.34 6.07
N ILE A 488 20.94 -6.62 6.25
CA ILE A 488 20.32 -7.10 7.50
C ILE A 488 21.27 -8.10 8.14
N LEU A 489 21.64 -7.84 9.39
CA LEU A 489 22.30 -8.83 10.22
C LEU A 489 21.24 -9.70 10.89
N VAL A 490 21.32 -11.00 10.69
CA VAL A 490 20.42 -11.98 11.30
C VAL A 490 21.17 -12.70 12.41
N LEU A 491 20.65 -12.69 13.64
CA LEU A 491 21.09 -13.52 14.75
C LEU A 491 19.97 -14.52 15.08
N ARG A 492 20.30 -15.81 15.17
CA ARG A 492 19.34 -16.87 15.48
C ARG A 492 19.93 -17.93 16.40
N THR A 493 19.18 -18.32 17.42
CA THR A 493 19.51 -19.49 18.25
C THR A 493 18.90 -20.74 17.64
N ASP A 494 19.62 -21.85 17.69
CA ASP A 494 19.03 -23.15 17.43
C ASP A 494 18.01 -23.46 18.54
N ASN A 495 16.83 -23.96 18.15
CA ASN A 495 15.76 -24.35 19.07
C ASN A 495 16.24 -25.41 20.07
#